data_AF-A0A202E7F3-F1
#
_entry.id   AF-A0A202E7F3-F1
#
_cell.length_a   1.000
_cell.length_b   1.000
_cell.length_c   1.000
_cell.angle_alpha   90.00
_cell.angle_beta   90.00
_cell.angle_gamma   90.00
#
_symmetry.space_group_name_H-M   'P 1'
#
loop_
_entity.id
_entity.type
_entity.pdbx_description
1 polymer ?
#
loop_
_entity_poly.entity_id
_entity_poly.type
_entity_poly.pdbx_seq_one_letter_code
_entity_poly.pdbx_strand_id
1 'polypeptide(L)'
;MIGIDVVGAGVALALAVGIGLCAHEWSHALVLRSAGIDFTLEYLPDRSSGPLGLLASCPWAVVEPQPTGRDSAWVLRIAALMPLLLAAPVLALGAAGYLTAATPAVTAAAIGWLACSIPSPQDFSVAFHAEQLLEEATDTSAVVTCSRAD
;
A
#
# COMPACT_ATOMS: atom_id res chain seq x y z
N MET A 1 -20.30 30.62 -3.06
CA MET A 1 -20.25 30.05 -1.70
C MET A 1 -20.08 28.55 -1.85
N ILE A 2 -18.99 27.97 -1.32
CA ILE A 2 -18.83 26.51 -1.29
C ILE A 2 -19.84 25.99 -0.25
N GLY A 3 -20.75 25.11 -0.67
CA GLY A 3 -21.77 24.53 0.21
C GLY A 3 -21.16 23.63 1.28
N ILE A 4 -21.82 23.51 2.44
CA ILE A 4 -21.35 22.69 3.56
C ILE A 4 -21.14 21.22 3.15
N ASP A 5 -21.94 20.72 2.19
CA ASP A 5 -21.82 19.37 1.64
C ASP A 5 -20.50 19.14 0.90
N VAL A 6 -19.99 20.15 0.20
CA VAL A 6 -18.71 20.06 -0.52
C VAL A 6 -17.55 20.03 0.47
N VAL A 7 -17.63 20.85 1.53
CA VAL A 7 -16.63 20.82 2.62
C VAL A 7 -16.65 19.46 3.32
N GLY A 8 -17.84 18.96 3.68
CA GLY A 8 -18.00 17.65 4.29
C GLY A 8 -17.45 16.52 3.41
N ALA A 9 -17.73 16.55 2.11
CA ALA A 9 -17.21 15.57 1.15
C ALA A 9 -15.68 15.64 1.01
N GLY A 10 -15.11 16.85 0.95
CA GLY A 10 -13.66 17.03 0.91
C GLY A 10 -12.95 16.51 2.16
N VAL A 11 -13.50 16.76 3.35
CA VAL A 11 -12.97 16.23 4.61
C VAL A 11 -13.09 14.71 4.65
N ALA A 12 -14.23 14.16 4.27
CA ALA A 12 -14.45 12.72 4.23
C ALA A 12 -13.48 12.01 3.28
N LEU A 13 -13.22 12.61 2.11
CA LEU A 13 -12.22 12.13 1.16
C LEU A 13 -10.81 12.12 1.76
N ALA A 14 -10.38 13.25 2.34
CA ALA A 14 -9.04 13.38 2.91
C ALA A 14 -8.79 12.37 4.04
N LEU A 15 -9.78 12.19 4.92
CA LEU A 15 -9.71 11.19 5.99
C LEU A 15 -9.67 9.76 5.44
N ALA A 16 -10.51 9.45 4.45
CA ALA A 16 -10.55 8.13 3.84
C ALA A 16 -9.23 7.78 3.14
N VAL A 17 -8.59 8.74 2.46
CA VAL A 17 -7.27 8.53 1.85
C VAL A 17 -6.20 8.29 2.92
N GLY A 18 -6.14 9.13 3.97
CA GLY A 18 -5.15 8.97 5.03
C GLY A 18 -5.26 7.62 5.76
N ILE A 19 -6.49 7.21 6.10
CA ILE A 19 -6.73 5.92 6.75
C ILE A 19 -6.51 4.77 5.76
N GLY A 20 -6.97 4.93 4.50
CA GLY A 20 -6.85 3.93 3.44
C GLY A 20 -5.40 3.60 3.11
N LEU A 21 -4.51 4.59 3.08
CA LEU A 21 -3.07 4.38 2.90
C LEU A 21 -2.45 3.61 4.08
N CYS A 22 -2.83 3.92 5.32
CA CYS A 22 -2.38 3.13 6.47
C CYS A 22 -2.84 1.67 6.35
N ALA A 23 -4.09 1.46 5.96
CA ALA A 23 -4.65 0.13 5.75
C ALA A 23 -3.96 -0.62 4.58
N HIS A 24 -3.58 0.11 3.51
CA HIS A 24 -2.85 -0.41 2.37
C HIS A 24 -1.51 -1.02 2.83
N GLU A 25 -0.67 -0.23 3.50
CA GLU A 25 0.62 -0.70 3.98
C GLU A 25 0.50 -1.82 5.01
N TRP A 26 -0.49 -1.73 5.91
CA TRP A 26 -0.76 -2.80 6.88
C TRP A 26 -1.20 -4.09 6.21
N SER A 27 -1.86 -4.05 5.05
CA SER A 27 -2.26 -5.25 4.33
C SER A 27 -1.08 -6.04 3.79
N HIS A 28 -0.05 -5.35 3.27
CA HIS A 28 1.23 -5.97 2.90
C HIS A 28 1.91 -6.58 4.14
N ALA A 29 2.08 -5.76 5.18
CA ALA A 29 2.75 -6.16 6.42
C ALA A 29 2.07 -7.35 7.10
N LEU A 30 0.75 -7.44 7.05
CA LEU A 30 0.00 -8.55 7.63
C LEU A 30 0.37 -9.88 6.99
N VAL A 31 0.48 -9.94 5.65
CA VAL A 31 0.86 -11.17 4.96
C VAL A 31 2.32 -11.51 5.20
N LEU A 32 3.23 -10.55 5.08
CA LEU A 32 4.66 -10.77 5.35
C LEU A 32 4.88 -11.29 6.77
N ARG A 33 4.24 -10.65 7.76
CA ARG A 33 4.28 -11.09 9.17
C ARG A 33 3.69 -12.48 9.36
N SER A 34 2.59 -12.80 8.70
CA SER A 34 1.97 -14.13 8.79
C SER A 34 2.84 -15.24 8.20
N ALA A 35 3.69 -14.90 7.24
CA ALA A 35 4.65 -15.80 6.62
C ALA A 35 6.03 -15.80 7.29
N GLY A 36 6.25 -14.98 8.33
CA GLY A 36 7.53 -14.89 9.02
C GLY A 36 8.64 -14.21 8.22
N ILE A 37 8.29 -13.40 7.21
CA ILE A 37 9.25 -12.61 6.44
C ILE A 37 9.53 -11.31 7.19
N ASP A 38 10.80 -11.00 7.43
CA ASP A 38 11.21 -9.74 8.03
C ASP A 38 10.95 -8.58 7.07
N PHE A 39 10.44 -7.48 7.61
CA PHE A 39 10.16 -6.27 6.84
C PHE A 39 10.46 -5.03 7.68
N THR A 40 10.89 -3.98 7.01
CA THR A 40 10.98 -2.63 7.58
C THR A 40 9.77 -1.83 7.15
N LEU A 41 9.13 -1.17 8.11
CA LEU A 41 8.01 -0.27 7.85
C LEU A 41 8.44 1.14 8.22
N GLU A 42 8.66 1.96 7.20
CA GLU A 42 9.05 3.36 7.36
C GLU A 42 7.85 4.26 7.11
N TYR A 43 7.54 5.13 8.07
CA TYR A 43 6.48 6.13 7.95
C TYR A 43 7.06 7.45 7.48
N LEU A 44 6.59 7.90 6.32
CA LEU A 44 7.02 9.11 5.61
C LEU A 44 8.54 9.19 5.40
N PRO A 45 9.08 8.35 4.49
CA PRO A 45 10.47 8.45 4.08
C PRO A 45 10.78 9.81 3.40
N ASP A 46 12.03 10.25 3.53
CA ASP A 46 12.64 11.40 2.80
C ASP A 46 11.99 12.80 3.01
N ARG A 47 11.71 13.14 4.28
CA ARG A 47 11.13 14.44 4.68
C ARG A 47 12.13 15.60 4.64
N SER A 48 12.47 16.09 3.46
CA SER A 48 13.19 17.37 3.29
C SER A 48 12.30 18.56 2.89
N SER A 49 11.02 18.33 2.58
CA SER A 49 10.09 19.37 2.09
C SER A 49 8.94 19.64 3.07
N GLY A 50 8.51 20.91 3.16
CA GLY A 50 7.57 21.43 4.17
C GLY A 50 6.14 20.82 4.16
N PRO A 51 5.17 21.40 4.90
CA PRO A 51 3.85 20.80 5.14
C PRO A 51 2.98 20.55 3.90
N LEU A 52 3.24 21.27 2.80
CA LEU A 52 2.62 21.02 1.49
C LEU A 52 3.31 19.89 0.71
N GLY A 53 4.63 19.70 0.91
CA GLY A 53 5.36 18.55 0.41
C GLY A 53 4.86 17.26 1.07
N LEU A 54 4.64 17.29 2.38
CA LEU A 54 4.02 16.19 3.16
C LEU A 54 2.73 15.61 2.55
N LEU A 55 1.87 16.46 1.96
CA LEU A 55 0.62 16.02 1.33
C LEU A 55 0.79 15.57 -0.13
N ALA A 56 1.89 15.94 -0.77
CA ALA A 56 2.17 15.65 -2.18
C ALA A 56 3.24 14.56 -2.37
N SER A 57 4.03 14.27 -1.34
CA SER A 57 5.11 13.28 -1.34
C SER A 57 4.52 11.89 -1.16
N CYS A 58 4.29 11.17 -2.26
CA CYS A 58 4.26 9.72 -2.18
C CYS A 58 5.71 9.21 -2.14
N PRO A 59 6.03 8.19 -1.32
CA PRO A 59 5.14 7.37 -0.49
C PRO A 59 4.98 7.87 0.97
N TRP A 60 3.78 7.71 1.57
CA TRP A 60 3.51 8.08 2.98
C TRP A 60 3.90 7.01 3.99
N ALA A 61 3.98 5.77 3.55
CA ALA A 61 4.65 4.70 4.27
C ALA A 61 5.12 3.67 3.25
N VAL A 62 6.19 2.95 3.58
CA VAL A 62 6.79 1.95 2.71
C VAL A 62 7.05 0.71 3.54
N VAL A 63 6.58 -0.43 3.04
CA VAL A 63 6.94 -1.76 3.53
C VAL A 63 8.01 -2.34 2.62
N GLU A 64 9.24 -2.39 3.10
CA GLU A 64 10.35 -3.02 2.39
C GLU A 64 10.57 -4.44 2.94
N PRO A 65 10.26 -5.50 2.16
CA PRO A 65 10.56 -6.86 2.56
C PRO A 65 12.08 -7.10 2.49
N GLN A 66 12.61 -7.86 3.45
CA GLN A 66 14.02 -8.29 3.47
C GLN A 66 14.10 -9.81 3.27
N PRO A 67 13.86 -10.30 2.04
CA PRO A 67 13.86 -11.72 1.78
C PRO A 67 15.26 -12.31 1.94
N THR A 68 15.34 -13.51 2.49
CA THR A 68 16.59 -14.25 2.74
C THR A 68 16.99 -15.15 1.57
N GLY A 69 16.29 -15.05 0.43
CA GLY A 69 16.49 -15.90 -0.76
C GLY A 69 15.88 -17.31 -0.64
N ARG A 70 15.34 -17.68 0.53
CA ARG A 70 14.62 -18.96 0.75
C ARG A 70 13.11 -18.79 0.85
N ASP A 71 12.64 -17.56 0.79
CA ASP A 71 11.23 -17.22 0.95
C ASP A 71 10.44 -17.59 -0.31
N SER A 72 9.17 -17.95 -0.12
CA SER A 72 8.33 -18.36 -1.24
C SER A 72 7.92 -17.16 -2.09
N ALA A 73 8.20 -17.20 -3.39
CA ALA A 73 7.73 -16.19 -4.35
C ALA A 73 6.21 -15.99 -4.26
N TRP A 74 5.44 -17.04 -3.98
CA TRP A 74 3.99 -16.94 -3.81
C TRP A 74 3.58 -16.06 -2.63
N VAL A 75 4.32 -16.08 -1.53
CA VAL A 75 4.05 -15.20 -0.38
C VAL A 75 4.25 -13.74 -0.79
N LEU A 76 5.33 -13.43 -1.52
CA LEU A 76 5.59 -12.08 -2.01
C LEU A 76 4.50 -11.59 -2.97
N ARG A 77 4.04 -12.47 -3.88
CA ARG A 77 2.91 -12.15 -4.76
C ARG A 77 1.62 -11.85 -4.01
N ILE A 78 1.29 -12.70 -3.04
CA ILE A 78 0.08 -12.54 -2.21
C ILE A 78 0.19 -11.25 -1.41
N ALA A 79 1.35 -10.98 -0.79
CA ALA A 79 1.61 -9.76 -0.05
C ALA A 79 1.40 -8.54 -0.96
N ALA A 80 1.98 -8.52 -2.16
CA ALA A 80 1.85 -7.42 -3.11
C ALA A 80 0.41 -7.17 -3.59
N LEU A 81 -0.43 -8.21 -3.65
CA LEU A 81 -1.82 -8.10 -4.10
C LEU A 81 -2.83 -7.90 -2.95
N MET A 82 -2.42 -7.99 -1.69
CA MET A 82 -3.31 -7.85 -0.55
C MET A 82 -4.13 -6.56 -0.50
N PRO A 83 -3.59 -5.38 -0.88
CA PRO A 83 -4.38 -4.14 -0.82
C PRO A 83 -5.67 -4.18 -1.63
N LEU A 84 -5.77 -5.04 -2.65
CA LEU A 84 -7.00 -5.22 -3.42
C LEU A 84 -8.20 -5.62 -2.55
N LEU A 85 -7.98 -6.31 -1.42
CA LEU A 85 -9.05 -6.68 -0.50
C LEU A 85 -9.72 -5.47 0.14
N LEU A 86 -9.06 -4.31 0.19
CA LEU A 86 -9.66 -3.07 0.67
C LEU A 86 -10.80 -2.58 -0.22
N ALA A 87 -10.91 -3.06 -1.48
CA ALA A 87 -12.05 -2.74 -2.33
C ALA A 87 -13.37 -3.38 -1.84
N ALA A 88 -13.30 -4.51 -1.12
CA ALA A 88 -14.48 -5.29 -0.70
C ALA A 88 -15.56 -4.48 0.04
N PRO A 89 -15.26 -3.69 1.09
CA PRO A 89 -16.29 -2.88 1.77
C PRO A 89 -16.95 -1.85 0.84
N VAL A 90 -16.20 -1.27 -0.10
CA VAL A 90 -16.75 -0.28 -1.04
C VAL A 90 -17.68 -0.96 -2.05
N LEU A 91 -17.28 -2.12 -2.58
CA LEU A 91 -18.12 -2.90 -3.49
C LEU A 91 -19.40 -3.37 -2.79
N ALA A 92 -19.33 -3.78 -1.52
CA ALA A 92 -20.49 -4.16 -0.73
C ALA A 92 -21.45 -2.97 -0.52
N LEU A 93 -20.93 -1.79 -0.18
CA LEU A 93 -21.75 -0.57 -0.04
C LEU A 93 -22.41 -0.16 -1.36
N GLY A 94 -21.68 -0.25 -2.47
CA GLY A 94 -22.19 0.02 -3.81
C GLY A 94 -23.30 -0.95 -4.21
N ALA A 95 -23.08 -2.26 -4.03
CA ALA A 95 -24.06 -3.30 -4.32
C ALA A 95 -25.33 -3.18 -3.47
N ALA A 96 -25.20 -2.71 -2.23
CA ALA A 96 -26.34 -2.45 -1.35
C ALA A 96 -27.03 -1.08 -1.60
N GLY A 97 -26.55 -0.28 -2.56
CA GLY A 97 -27.18 0.97 -2.98
C GLY A 97 -26.92 2.18 -2.07
N TYR A 98 -25.91 2.12 -1.19
CA TYR A 98 -25.59 3.21 -0.26
C TYR A 98 -24.75 4.34 -0.87
N LEU A 99 -24.17 4.14 -2.06
CA LEU A 99 -23.35 5.13 -2.75
C LEU A 99 -24.21 5.92 -3.74
N THR A 100 -24.73 7.07 -3.31
CA THR A 100 -25.65 7.89 -4.10
C THR A 100 -25.24 9.35 -4.15
N ALA A 101 -25.86 10.12 -5.05
CA ALA A 101 -25.70 11.58 -5.10
C ALA A 101 -26.28 12.29 -3.86
N ALA A 102 -27.21 11.65 -3.14
CA ALA A 102 -27.79 12.17 -1.90
C ALA A 102 -26.86 12.02 -0.68
N THR A 103 -25.78 11.24 -0.81
CA THR A 103 -24.82 10.94 0.28
C THR A 103 -23.40 11.33 -0.13
N PRO A 104 -23.12 12.61 -0.45
CA PRO A 104 -21.87 13.03 -1.07
C PRO A 104 -20.64 12.74 -0.22
N ALA A 105 -20.73 12.85 1.11
CA ALA A 105 -19.63 12.52 2.02
C ALA A 105 -19.29 11.02 2.04
N VAL A 106 -20.31 10.16 2.06
CA VAL A 106 -20.12 8.69 2.02
C VAL A 106 -19.52 8.27 0.69
N THR A 107 -20.03 8.82 -0.41
CA THR A 107 -19.52 8.56 -1.76
C THR A 107 -18.07 9.04 -1.90
N ALA A 108 -17.73 10.23 -1.37
CA ALA A 108 -16.36 10.73 -1.38
C ALA A 108 -15.40 9.86 -0.55
N ALA A 109 -15.83 9.42 0.64
CA ALA A 109 -15.04 8.49 1.45
C ALA A 109 -14.82 7.15 0.74
N ALA A 110 -15.86 6.61 0.10
CA ALA A 110 -15.77 5.37 -0.68
C ALA A 110 -14.81 5.50 -1.86
N ILE A 111 -14.81 6.63 -2.57
CA ILE A 111 -13.85 6.93 -3.65
C ILE A 111 -12.42 6.96 -3.11
N GLY A 112 -12.18 7.71 -2.02
CA GLY A 112 -10.83 7.81 -1.42
C GLY A 112 -10.31 6.46 -0.96
N TRP A 113 -11.15 5.67 -0.28
CA TRP A 113 -10.79 4.33 0.16
C TRP A 113 -10.52 3.38 -1.01
N LEU A 114 -11.38 3.39 -2.04
CA LEU A 114 -11.22 2.54 -3.22
C LEU A 114 -9.95 2.88 -3.99
N ALA A 115 -9.61 4.17 -4.11
CA ALA A 115 -8.34 4.59 -4.71
C ALA A 115 -7.14 3.97 -3.98
N CYS A 116 -7.19 3.89 -2.65
CA CYS A 116 -6.15 3.25 -1.84
C CYS A 116 -6.13 1.71 -1.95
N SER A 117 -7.11 1.05 -2.56
CA SER A 117 -7.06 -0.41 -2.79
C SER A 117 -6.24 -0.82 -4.02
N ILE A 118 -5.87 0.16 -4.86
CA ILE A 118 -5.17 -0.10 -6.12
C ILE A 118 -3.68 -0.31 -5.79
N PRO A 119 -3.09 -1.49 -6.10
CA PRO A 119 -1.67 -1.72 -5.91
C PRO A 119 -0.83 -0.77 -6.77
N SER A 120 0.33 -0.38 -6.27
CA SER A 120 1.25 0.47 -7.01
C SER A 120 1.92 -0.29 -8.17
N PRO A 121 2.56 0.42 -9.13
CA PRO A 121 3.35 -0.24 -10.16
C PRO A 121 4.46 -1.15 -9.60
N GLN A 122 5.03 -0.81 -8.43
CA GLN A 122 6.04 -1.62 -7.76
C GLN A 122 5.43 -2.92 -7.23
N ASP A 123 4.24 -2.85 -6.61
CA ASP A 123 3.53 -4.04 -6.13
C ASP A 123 3.16 -4.97 -7.29
N PHE A 124 2.69 -4.42 -8.41
CA PHE A 124 2.46 -5.21 -9.61
C PHE A 124 3.75 -5.85 -10.13
N SER A 125 4.88 -5.13 -10.13
CA SER A 125 6.18 -5.70 -10.49
C SER A 125 6.52 -6.91 -9.61
N VAL A 126 6.39 -6.79 -8.29
CA VAL A 126 6.60 -7.90 -7.35
C VAL A 126 5.64 -9.07 -7.62
N ALA A 127 4.36 -8.78 -7.87
CA ALA A 127 3.36 -9.81 -8.13
C ALA A 127 3.67 -10.66 -9.39
N PHE A 128 4.28 -10.07 -10.42
CA PHE A 128 4.64 -10.78 -11.64
C PHE A 128 6.07 -11.32 -11.65
N HIS A 129 7.01 -10.64 -10.99
CA HIS A 129 8.45 -10.89 -11.08
C HIS A 129 9.11 -11.35 -9.76
N ALA A 130 8.32 -11.82 -8.78
CA ALA A 130 8.83 -12.26 -7.47
C ALA A 130 10.01 -13.26 -7.55
N GLU A 131 10.00 -14.22 -8.47
CA GLU A 131 11.11 -15.19 -8.60
C GLU A 131 12.42 -14.51 -9.03
N GLN A 132 12.36 -13.59 -9.99
CA GLN A 132 13.54 -12.87 -10.49
C GLN A 132 14.17 -12.00 -9.39
N LEU A 133 13.33 -11.39 -8.55
CA LEU A 133 13.78 -10.61 -7.39
C LEU A 133 14.47 -11.49 -6.33
N LEU A 134 13.97 -12.71 -6.10
CA LEU A 134 14.59 -13.65 -5.17
C LEU A 134 15.92 -14.21 -5.68
N GLU A 135 16.03 -14.47 -6.99
CA GLU A 135 17.28 -14.87 -7.64
C GLU A 135 18.34 -13.77 -7.51
N GLU A 136 18.01 -12.52 -7.83
CA GLU A 136 18.94 -11.37 -7.72
C GLU A 136 19.38 -11.11 -6.27
N ALA A 137 18.48 -11.27 -5.29
CA ALA A 137 18.81 -11.14 -3.87
C ALA A 137 19.77 -12.25 -3.40
N THR A 138 19.62 -13.46 -3.94
CA THR A 138 20.50 -14.60 -3.65
C THR A 138 21.90 -14.37 -4.22
N ASP A 139 21.99 -13.92 -5.47
CA ASP A 139 23.26 -13.62 -6.15
C ASP A 139 24.01 -12.47 -5.47
N THR A 140 23.29 -11.40 -5.09
CA THR A 140 23.88 -10.26 -4.36
C THR A 140 24.44 -10.70 -3.00
N SER A 141 23.69 -11.52 -2.26
CA SER A 141 24.13 -12.05 -0.97
C SER A 141 25.37 -12.96 -1.10
N ALA A 142 25.43 -13.76 -2.17
CA ALA A 142 26.59 -14.58 -2.48
C ALA A 142 27.83 -13.72 -2.81
N VAL A 143 27.68 -12.66 -3.60
CA VAL A 143 28.76 -11.72 -3.94
C VAL A 143 29.29 -10.99 -2.69
N VAL A 144 28.40 -10.48 -1.83
CA VAL A 144 28.78 -9.81 -0.57
C VAL A 144 29.50 -10.76 0.38
N THR A 145 29.10 -12.04 0.41
CA THR A 145 29.75 -13.06 1.24
C THR A 145 31.15 -13.40 0.73
N CYS A 146 31.32 -13.55 -0.59
CA CYS A 146 32.62 -13.80 -1.21
C CYS A 146 33.59 -12.60 -1.04
N SER A 147 33.10 -11.37 -1.15
CA SER A 147 33.94 -10.16 -1.00
C SER A 147 34.42 -9.89 0.43
N ARG A 148 33.83 -10.53 1.46
CA ARG A 148 34.25 -10.41 2.86
C ARG A 148 35.28 -11.47 3.28
N ALA A 149 35.68 -12.36 2.39
CA ALA A 149 36.60 -13.45 2.68
C ALA A 149 38.09 -13.10 2.46
N ASP A 150 38.42 -11.82 2.21
CA ASP A 150 39.80 -11.33 2.00
C ASP A 150 40.32 -10.49 3.18
#